data_AF-A0A8I1P166-F1
#
_entry.id   AF-A0A8I1P166-F1
#
_cell.length_a   1.000
_cell.length_b   1.000
_cell.length_c   1.000
_cell.angle_alpha   90.00
_cell.angle_beta   90.00
_cell.angle_gamma   90.00
#
_symmetry.space_group_name_H-M   'P 1'
#
loop_
_entity.id
_entity.type
_entity.pdbx_description
1 polymer ?
#
loop_
_entity_poly.entity_id
_entity_poly.type
_entity_poly.pdbx_seq_one_letter_code
_entity_poly.pdbx_strand_id
1 'polypeptide(L)'
;MLIQEGDKRTPATDLMLASILAFVAGGVNSAGYLGYRYFSANMTGNVSMASDFLAVSRSDLALGFLTIVVMFILGAFIASCLIEVGKRQLRRNIYALTLIVEAALLMLVGLFITLSARSPNGVLVVGLLSLTMGLQNAASTRISGSRVRTTHVSGVATDIGVGIAMLLGNNSSSDRLPSCCA
;
A
#
# COMPACT_ATOMS: atom_id res chain seq x y z
N MET A 1 -3.00 -16.07 12.19
CA MET A 1 -3.59 -14.84 11.62
C MET A 1 -3.36 -14.68 10.11
N LEU A 2 -2.15 -14.84 9.56
CA LEU A 2 -1.85 -14.49 8.14
C LEU A 2 -1.88 -15.66 7.13
N ILE A 3 -2.36 -16.84 7.55
CA ILE A 3 -2.35 -18.10 6.77
C ILE A 3 -3.78 -18.53 6.37
N GLN A 4 -4.79 -17.91 6.99
CA GLN A 4 -6.20 -18.23 6.79
C GLN A 4 -6.88 -17.07 6.07
N GLU A 5 -7.70 -17.37 5.05
CA GLU A 5 -8.50 -16.43 4.26
C GLU A 5 -9.97 -16.85 4.30
N GLY A 6 -10.89 -15.90 4.05
CA GLY A 6 -12.32 -16.17 3.85
C GLY A 6 -13.02 -16.75 5.10
N ASP A 7 -13.90 -17.72 4.89
CA ASP A 7 -14.80 -18.27 5.92
C ASP A 7 -14.10 -18.99 7.07
N LYS A 8 -12.78 -19.24 6.94
CA LYS A 8 -11.96 -19.84 8.00
C LYS A 8 -11.50 -18.80 9.03
N ARG A 9 -11.75 -17.51 8.80
CA ARG A 9 -11.35 -16.42 9.71
C ARG A 9 -12.46 -16.11 10.71
N THR A 10 -12.07 -15.91 11.97
CA THR A 10 -12.99 -15.46 13.02
C THR A 10 -12.98 -13.93 13.13
N PRO A 11 -14.10 -13.29 13.52
CA PRO A 11 -14.15 -11.84 13.73
C PRO A 11 -13.07 -11.33 14.69
N ALA A 12 -12.75 -12.10 15.74
CA ALA A 12 -11.68 -11.76 16.68
C ALA A 12 -10.29 -11.70 16.01
N THR A 13 -10.01 -12.61 15.07
CA THR A 13 -8.74 -12.63 14.33
C THR A 13 -8.63 -11.44 13.39
N ASP A 14 -9.73 -11.04 12.75
CA ASP A 14 -9.79 -9.85 11.89
C ASP A 14 -9.62 -8.57 12.70
N LEU A 15 -10.25 -8.48 13.87
CA LEU A 15 -10.11 -7.32 14.74
C LEU A 15 -8.69 -7.17 15.29
N MET A 16 -8.05 -8.28 15.67
CA MET A 16 -6.66 -8.28 16.13
C MET A 16 -5.71 -7.85 15.00
N LEU A 17 -5.91 -8.38 13.79
CA LEU A 17 -5.15 -7.97 12.59
C LEU A 17 -5.33 -6.47 12.32
N ALA A 18 -6.58 -6.02 12.25
CA ALA A 18 -6.92 -4.63 11.99
C ALA A 18 -6.31 -3.69 13.02
N SER A 19 -6.39 -4.05 14.31
CA SER A 19 -5.84 -3.23 15.41
C SER A 19 -4.32 -3.08 15.30
N ILE A 20 -3.60 -4.18 15.05
CA ILE A 20 -2.13 -4.15 14.92
C ILE A 20 -1.72 -3.33 13.69
N LEU A 21 -2.34 -3.59 12.54
CA LEU A 21 -2.00 -2.88 11.30
C LEU A 21 -2.37 -1.39 11.38
N ALA A 22 -3.48 -1.05 12.04
CA ALA A 22 -3.86 0.35 12.27
C ALA A 22 -2.88 1.06 13.20
N PHE A 23 -2.39 0.39 14.24
CA PHE A 23 -1.36 0.94 15.12
C PHE A 23 -0.06 1.22 14.37
N VAL A 24 0.42 0.27 13.57
CA VAL A 24 1.61 0.44 12.72
C VAL A 24 1.40 1.58 11.71
N ALA A 25 0.27 1.60 11.01
CA ALA A 25 -0.05 2.66 10.05
C ALA A 25 -0.09 4.04 10.71
N GLY A 26 -0.68 4.14 11.90
CA GLY A 26 -0.72 5.38 12.69
C GLY A 26 0.68 5.86 13.09
N GLY A 27 1.56 4.94 13.51
CA GLY A 27 2.95 5.23 13.83
C GLY A 27 3.74 5.74 12.62
N VAL A 28 3.67 5.05 11.49
CA VAL A 28 4.38 5.45 10.26
C VAL A 28 3.84 6.77 9.70
N ASN A 29 2.52 6.98 9.75
CA ASN A 29 1.90 8.23 9.32
C ASN A 29 2.29 9.41 10.22
N SER A 30 2.37 9.19 11.53
CA SER A 30 2.84 10.20 12.48
C SER A 30 4.32 10.53 12.28
N ALA A 31 5.17 9.53 12.03
CA ALA A 31 6.58 9.73 11.73
C ALA A 31 6.78 10.55 10.44
N GLY A 32 6.04 10.22 9.38
CA GLY A 32 6.05 11.00 8.13
C GLY A 32 5.65 12.45 8.33
N TYR A 33 4.56 12.69 9.07
CA TYR A 33 4.05 14.04 9.29
C TYR A 33 4.94 14.87 10.21
N LEU A 34 5.39 14.31 11.34
CA LEU A 34 6.24 15.03 12.29
C LEU A 34 7.63 15.30 11.71
N GLY A 35 8.19 14.36 10.94
CA GLY A 35 9.51 14.49 10.33
C GLY A 35 9.52 15.42 9.10
N TYR A 36 8.51 15.32 8.23
CA TYR A 36 8.55 15.93 6.90
C TYR A 36 7.30 16.73 6.50
N ARG A 37 6.26 16.78 7.36
CA ARG A 37 4.99 17.49 7.10
C ARG A 37 4.15 16.94 5.94
N TYR A 38 4.39 15.69 5.57
CA TYR A 38 3.58 14.93 4.62
C TYR A 38 2.94 13.73 5.31
N PHE A 39 1.77 13.30 4.85
CA PHE A 39 1.12 12.09 5.36
C PHE A 39 1.51 10.87 4.54
N SER A 40 1.93 9.76 5.15
CA SER A 40 2.25 8.55 4.40
C SER A 40 1.02 7.67 4.13
N ALA A 41 -0.01 7.71 4.99
CA ALA A 41 -1.20 6.86 4.88
C ALA A 41 -2.52 7.65 4.71
N ASN A 42 -2.55 8.93 5.13
CA ASN A 42 -3.73 9.78 4.99
C ASN A 42 -3.78 10.46 3.60
N MET A 43 -4.29 9.72 2.61
CA MET A 43 -4.33 10.21 1.22
C MET A 43 -5.34 11.34 1.02
N THR A 44 -6.42 11.39 1.80
CA THR A 44 -7.36 12.52 1.76
C THR A 44 -6.63 13.84 2.03
N GLY A 45 -5.81 13.87 3.09
CA GLY A 45 -5.00 15.04 3.42
C GLY A 45 -4.02 15.42 2.31
N ASN A 46 -3.32 14.44 1.73
CA ASN A 46 -2.37 14.73 0.64
C ASN A 46 -3.06 15.29 -0.61
N VAL A 47 -4.22 14.74 -1.00
CA VAL A 47 -4.97 15.23 -2.16
C VAL A 47 -5.50 16.65 -1.90
N SER A 48 -6.01 16.94 -0.70
CA SER A 48 -6.43 18.29 -0.32
C SER A 48 -5.27 19.30 -0.36
N MET A 49 -4.10 18.93 0.18
CA MET A 49 -2.92 19.80 0.13
C MET A 49 -2.42 20.01 -1.31
N ALA A 50 -2.48 18.99 -2.16
CA ALA A 50 -2.16 19.13 -3.58
C ALA A 50 -3.10 20.12 -4.28
N SER A 51 -4.41 20.04 -4.02
CA SER A 51 -5.38 20.98 -4.59
C SER A 51 -5.18 22.41 -4.10
N ASP A 52 -4.89 22.58 -2.80
CA ASP A 52 -4.64 23.90 -2.22
C ASP A 52 -3.41 24.56 -2.85
N PHE A 53 -2.31 23.81 -3.02
CA PHE A 53 -1.11 24.33 -3.66
C PHE A 53 -1.28 24.59 -5.16
N LEU A 54 -2.10 23.80 -5.86
CA LEU A 54 -2.48 24.10 -7.24
C LEU A 54 -3.26 25.41 -7.34
N ALA A 55 -4.20 25.66 -6.42
CA ALA A 55 -5.02 26.86 -6.43
C ALA A 55 -4.19 28.15 -6.29
N VAL A 56 -3.08 28.08 -5.54
CA VAL A 56 -2.14 29.21 -5.38
C VAL A 56 -0.94 29.17 -6.35
N SER A 57 -1.02 28.37 -7.42
CA SER A 57 0.02 28.24 -8.45
C SER A 57 1.40 27.75 -7.94
N ARG A 58 1.43 27.04 -6.82
CA ARG A 58 2.63 26.37 -6.28
C ARG A 58 2.70 24.92 -6.75
N SER A 59 2.98 24.77 -8.05
CA SER A 59 3.00 23.47 -8.72
C SER A 59 4.06 22.50 -8.19
N ASP A 60 5.19 23.03 -7.70
CA ASP A 60 6.27 22.28 -7.07
C ASP A 60 5.77 21.45 -5.87
N LEU A 61 5.06 22.10 -4.95
CA LEU A 61 4.53 21.43 -3.75
C LEU A 61 3.37 20.51 -4.10
N ALA A 62 2.48 20.94 -5.00
CA ALA A 62 1.37 20.10 -5.46
C ALA A 62 1.86 18.78 -6.07
N LEU A 63 2.90 18.83 -6.90
CA LEU A 63 3.53 17.63 -7.47
C LEU A 63 4.16 16.75 -6.39
N GLY A 64 4.72 17.33 -5.32
CA GLY A 64 5.22 16.58 -4.16
C GLY A 64 4.12 15.75 -3.49
N PHE A 65 2.97 16.37 -3.19
CA PHE A 65 1.82 15.66 -2.60
C PHE A 65 1.23 14.60 -3.56
N LEU A 66 1.13 14.92 -4.86
CA LEU A 66 0.65 13.95 -5.85
C LEU A 66 1.59 12.76 -6.00
N THR A 67 2.91 12.99 -5.93
CA THR A 67 3.91 11.93 -5.98
C THR A 67 3.70 10.94 -4.83
N ILE A 68 3.38 11.42 -3.62
CA ILE A 68 3.09 10.56 -2.47
C ILE A 68 1.86 9.69 -2.74
N VAL A 69 0.78 10.27 -3.29
CA VAL A 69 -0.42 9.51 -3.67
C VAL A 69 -0.12 8.44 -4.72
N VAL A 70 0.71 8.77 -5.72
CA VAL A 70 1.13 7.80 -6.74
C VAL A 70 1.98 6.67 -6.13
N MET A 71 2.89 6.98 -5.21
CA MET A 71 3.68 5.96 -4.52
C MET A 71 2.81 5.03 -3.68
N PHE A 72 1.76 5.55 -3.04
CA PHE A 72 0.76 4.73 -2.34
C PHE A 72 0.07 3.75 -3.29
N ILE A 73 -0.42 4.24 -4.43
CA ILE A 73 -1.10 3.41 -5.46
C ILE A 73 -0.13 2.34 -5.97
N LEU A 74 1.13 2.71 -6.24
CA LEU A 74 2.17 1.80 -6.68
C LEU A 74 2.44 0.69 -5.63
N GLY A 75 2.47 1.03 -4.35
CA GLY A 75 2.57 0.06 -3.26
C GLY A 75 1.42 -0.95 -3.25
N ALA A 76 0.19 -0.45 -3.38
CA ALA A 76 -1.00 -1.31 -3.46
C ALA A 76 -1.00 -2.22 -4.70
N PHE A 77 -0.53 -1.69 -5.84
CA PHE A 77 -0.32 -2.44 -7.08
C PHE A 77 0.71 -3.57 -6.89
N ILE A 78 1.90 -3.26 -6.36
CA ILE A 78 2.98 -4.25 -6.15
C ILE A 78 2.50 -5.37 -5.22
N ALA A 79 1.87 -5.02 -4.09
CA ALA A 79 1.31 -5.97 -3.16
C ALA A 79 0.30 -6.92 -3.81
N SER A 80 -0.58 -6.35 -4.65
CA SER A 80 -1.60 -7.11 -5.36
C SER A 80 -0.99 -8.08 -6.36
N CYS A 81 0.03 -7.66 -7.12
CA CYS A 81 0.78 -8.53 -8.01
C CYS A 81 1.47 -9.67 -7.24
N LEU A 82 2.15 -9.37 -6.13
CA LEU A 82 2.81 -10.37 -5.28
C LEU A 82 1.81 -11.40 -4.73
N ILE A 83 0.67 -10.92 -4.20
CA ILE A 83 -0.40 -11.77 -3.67
C ILE A 83 -0.97 -12.65 -4.78
N GLU A 84 -1.23 -12.10 -5.97
CA GLU A 84 -1.80 -12.84 -7.09
C GLU A 84 -0.86 -13.94 -7.59
N VAL A 85 0.42 -13.61 -7.78
CA VAL A 85 1.46 -14.59 -8.15
C VAL A 85 1.60 -15.68 -7.09
N GLY A 86 1.64 -15.32 -5.81
CA GLY A 86 1.74 -16.29 -4.72
C GLY A 86 0.52 -17.19 -4.60
N LYS A 87 -0.69 -16.67 -4.85
CA LYS A 87 -1.93 -17.46 -4.90
C LYS A 87 -1.93 -18.44 -6.07
N ARG A 88 -1.49 -18.03 -7.26
CA ARG A 88 -1.31 -18.92 -8.41
C ARG A 88 -0.32 -20.07 -8.13
N GLN A 89 0.69 -19.81 -7.29
CA GLN A 89 1.65 -20.82 -6.82
C GLN A 89 1.19 -21.59 -5.57
N LEU A 90 -0.07 -21.46 -5.15
CA LEU A 90 -0.64 -22.11 -3.96
C LEU A 90 0.14 -21.83 -2.65
N ARG A 91 0.82 -20.68 -2.55
CA ARG A 91 1.57 -20.27 -1.36
C ARG A 91 0.64 -19.74 -0.28
N ARG A 92 0.33 -20.59 0.71
CA ARG A 92 -0.54 -20.27 1.86
C ARG A 92 -0.06 -19.08 2.73
N ASN A 93 1.23 -18.76 2.69
CA ASN A 93 1.83 -17.73 3.54
C ASN A 93 2.09 -16.41 2.80
N ILE A 94 1.51 -16.20 1.62
CA ILE A 94 1.84 -15.04 0.77
C ILE A 94 1.56 -13.68 1.43
N TYR A 95 0.50 -13.58 2.24
CA TYR A 95 0.18 -12.36 2.97
C TYR A 95 1.21 -12.07 4.07
N ALA A 96 1.68 -13.11 4.76
CA ALA A 96 2.76 -12.97 5.73
C ALA A 96 4.06 -12.52 5.05
N LEU A 97 4.40 -13.11 3.89
CA LEU A 97 5.56 -12.69 3.11
C LEU A 97 5.44 -11.23 2.65
N THR A 98 4.24 -10.82 2.23
CA THR A 98 3.97 -9.43 1.81
C THR A 98 4.23 -8.46 2.97
N LEU A 99 3.74 -8.76 4.19
CA LEU A 99 4.00 -7.93 5.37
C LEU A 99 5.46 -8.00 5.86
N ILE A 100 6.18 -9.11 5.62
CA ILE A 100 7.63 -9.16 5.91
C ILE A 100 8.40 -8.23 4.95
N VAL A 101 8.02 -8.20 3.67
CA VAL A 101 8.59 -7.27 2.70
C VAL A 101 8.31 -5.81 3.11
N GLU A 102 7.09 -5.54 3.57
CA GLU A 102 6.69 -4.23 4.14
C GLU A 102 7.62 -3.81 5.29
N ALA A 103 7.78 -4.67 6.29
CA ALA A 103 8.64 -4.41 7.44
C ALA A 103 10.11 -4.22 7.06
N ALA A 104 10.61 -5.02 6.11
CA ALA A 104 11.97 -4.89 5.59
C ALA A 104 12.17 -3.54 4.87
N LEU A 105 11.20 -3.12 4.04
CA LEU A 105 11.23 -1.81 3.38
C LEU A 105 11.19 -0.66 4.40
N LEU A 106 10.35 -0.74 5.43
CA LEU A 106 10.33 0.25 6.51
C LEU A 106 11.68 0.35 7.23
N MET A 107 12.31 -0.79 7.52
CA MET A 107 13.63 -0.83 8.15
C MET A 107 14.70 -0.19 7.24
N LEU A 108 14.66 -0.46 5.93
CA LEU A 108 15.56 0.15 4.96
C LEU A 108 15.35 1.67 4.85
N VAL A 109 14.11 2.16 4.90
CA VAL A 109 13.82 3.60 4.94
C VAL A 109 14.37 4.22 6.22
N GLY A 110 14.16 3.60 7.38
CA GLY A 110 14.72 4.07 8.65
C GLY A 110 16.25 4.12 8.65
N LEU A 111 16.90 3.09 8.10
CA LEU A 111 18.35 3.05 7.94
C LEU A 111 18.83 4.13 6.97
N PHE A 112 18.15 4.32 5.83
CA PHE A 112 18.45 5.37 4.87
C PHE A 112 18.40 6.76 5.50
N ILE A 113 17.37 7.06 6.30
CA ILE A 113 17.28 8.33 7.04
C ILE A 113 18.45 8.48 8.01
N THR A 114 18.78 7.43 8.75
CA THR A 114 19.82 7.44 9.81
C THR A 114 21.23 7.58 9.26
N LEU A 115 21.54 6.92 8.14
CA LEU A 115 22.86 6.96 7.50
C LEU A 115 23.08 8.18 6.60
N SER A 116 22.02 8.94 6.31
CA SER A 116 22.13 10.12 5.46
C SER A 116 22.85 11.25 6.19
N ALA A 117 23.95 11.74 5.60
CA ALA A 117 24.74 12.84 6.16
C ALA A 117 23.98 14.18 6.25
N ARG A 118 22.88 14.32 5.49
CA ARG A 118 21.97 15.46 5.51
C ARG A 118 20.53 14.96 5.56
N SER A 119 19.61 15.78 6.05
CA SER A 119 18.19 15.48 6.02
C SER A 119 17.75 15.16 4.57
N PRO A 120 17.25 13.94 4.30
CA PRO A 120 16.82 13.56 2.96
C PRO A 120 15.61 14.37 2.49
N ASN A 121 15.34 14.33 1.18
CA ASN A 121 14.15 14.95 0.62
C ASN A 121 12.88 14.31 1.22
N GLY A 122 12.00 15.14 1.80
CA GLY A 122 10.79 14.66 2.46
C GLY A 122 9.76 14.00 1.53
N VAL A 123 9.65 14.43 0.28
CA VAL A 123 8.78 13.79 -0.72
C VAL A 123 9.30 12.38 -1.03
N LEU A 124 10.62 12.22 -1.13
CA LEU A 124 11.22 10.90 -1.35
C LEU A 124 11.00 9.98 -0.16
N VAL A 125 11.31 10.44 1.06
CA VAL A 125 11.14 9.63 2.27
C VAL A 125 9.68 9.28 2.50
N VAL A 126 8.78 10.26 2.49
CA VAL A 126 7.36 10.01 2.74
C VAL A 126 6.71 9.28 1.56
N GLY A 127 7.19 9.47 0.33
CA GLY A 127 6.81 8.64 -0.81
C GLY A 127 7.13 7.16 -0.61
N LEU A 128 8.33 6.83 -0.13
CA LEU A 128 8.71 5.46 0.20
C LEU A 128 7.86 4.89 1.36
N LEU A 129 7.63 5.68 2.42
CA LEU A 129 6.71 5.29 3.49
C LEU A 129 5.28 5.11 2.98
N SER A 130 4.86 5.90 2.00
CA SER A 130 3.52 5.79 1.42
C SER A 130 3.37 4.55 0.57
N LEU A 131 4.44 4.15 -0.13
CA LEU A 131 4.52 2.86 -0.83
C LEU A 131 4.34 1.69 0.13
N THR A 132 4.99 1.69 1.30
CA THR A 132 4.81 0.61 2.30
C THR A 132 3.38 0.60 2.85
N MET A 133 2.80 1.78 3.12
CA MET A 133 1.40 1.90 3.55
C MET A 133 0.41 1.40 2.50
N GLY A 134 0.64 1.68 1.22
CA GLY A 134 -0.16 1.15 0.11
C GLY A 134 -0.11 -0.38 0.06
N LEU A 135 1.07 -0.96 0.27
CA LEU A 135 1.26 -2.40 0.31
C LEU A 135 0.55 -3.06 1.50
N GLN A 136 0.65 -2.46 2.69
CA GLN A 136 -0.08 -2.91 3.88
C GLN A 136 -1.60 -2.85 3.68
N ASN A 137 -2.11 -1.75 3.10
CA ASN A 137 -3.55 -1.55 2.87
C ASN A 137 -4.11 -2.55 1.86
N ALA A 138 -3.38 -2.83 0.77
CA ALA A 138 -3.77 -3.86 -0.18
C ALA A 138 -3.76 -5.26 0.45
N ALA A 139 -2.72 -5.61 1.22
CA ALA A 139 -2.63 -6.90 1.89
C ALA A 139 -3.76 -7.12 2.91
N SER A 140 -4.04 -6.11 3.75
CA SER A 140 -5.13 -6.11 4.73
C SER A 140 -6.50 -6.27 4.07
N THR A 141 -6.78 -5.48 3.02
CA THR A 141 -8.05 -5.52 2.29
C THR A 141 -8.27 -6.90 1.67
N ARG A 142 -7.24 -7.47 1.04
CA ARG A 142 -7.32 -8.76 0.36
C ARG A 142 -7.48 -9.93 1.34
N ILE A 143 -6.77 -9.92 2.47
CA ILE A 143 -6.85 -11.03 3.44
C ILE A 143 -8.17 -11.04 4.21
N SER A 144 -8.75 -9.86 4.49
CA SER A 144 -10.03 -9.75 5.20
C SER A 144 -11.26 -9.83 4.28
N GLY A 145 -11.08 -10.02 2.97
CA GLY A 145 -12.17 -9.96 2.00
C GLY A 145 -12.91 -8.62 2.00
N SER A 146 -12.18 -7.51 2.14
CA SER A 146 -12.71 -6.14 2.21
C SER A 146 -13.61 -5.82 3.42
N ARG A 147 -13.75 -6.73 4.41
CA ARG A 147 -14.54 -6.50 5.63
C ARG A 147 -14.04 -5.37 6.53
N VAL A 148 -12.76 -5.00 6.44
CA VAL A 148 -12.16 -3.94 7.24
C VAL A 148 -11.67 -2.83 6.30
N ARG A 149 -12.41 -1.72 6.22
CA ARG A 149 -12.04 -0.53 5.44
C ARG A 149 -12.65 0.73 6.05
N THR A 150 -11.81 1.68 6.47
CA THR A 150 -12.24 2.96 7.07
C THR A 150 -11.67 4.20 6.37
N THR A 151 -11.24 4.08 5.10
CA THR A 151 -10.64 5.20 4.35
C THR A 151 -11.36 5.43 3.01
N HIS A 152 -11.74 6.69 2.73
CA HIS A 152 -12.39 7.06 1.46
C HIS A 152 -11.35 7.17 0.34
N VAL A 153 -10.43 8.15 0.44
CA VAL A 153 -9.40 8.36 -0.61
C VAL A 153 -8.33 7.27 -0.59
N SER A 154 -7.81 6.88 0.58
CA SER A 154 -6.83 5.78 0.63
C SER A 154 -7.45 4.44 0.19
N GLY A 155 -8.76 4.24 0.42
CA GLY A 155 -9.50 3.09 -0.10
C GLY A 155 -9.58 3.09 -1.63
N VAL A 156 -10.01 4.22 -2.23
CA VAL A 156 -10.03 4.40 -3.68
C VAL A 156 -8.64 4.22 -4.30
N ALA A 157 -7.60 4.81 -3.71
CA ALA A 157 -6.22 4.65 -4.17
C ALA A 157 -5.75 3.18 -4.12
N THR A 158 -6.14 2.46 -3.06
CA THR A 158 -5.84 1.02 -2.94
C THR A 158 -6.56 0.24 -4.04
N ASP A 159 -7.84 0.51 -4.29
CA ASP A 159 -8.62 -0.16 -5.32
C ASP A 159 -8.08 0.11 -6.72
N ILE A 160 -7.61 1.32 -7.01
CA ILE A 160 -6.94 1.65 -8.27
C ILE A 160 -5.71 0.76 -8.45
N GLY A 161 -4.83 0.70 -7.44
CA GLY A 161 -3.63 -0.14 -7.49
C GLY A 161 -3.96 -1.62 -7.68
N VAL A 162 -4.94 -2.14 -6.94
CA VAL A 162 -5.44 -3.51 -7.05
C VAL A 162 -6.02 -3.77 -8.45
N GLY A 163 -6.85 -2.86 -8.96
CA GLY A 163 -7.51 -2.97 -10.26
C GLY A 163 -6.51 -3.03 -11.42
N ILE A 164 -5.49 -2.16 -11.40
CA ILE A 164 -4.41 -2.18 -12.39
C ILE A 164 -3.67 -3.53 -12.36
N ALA A 165 -3.39 -4.07 -11.17
CA ALA A 165 -2.73 -5.38 -11.02
C ALA A 165 -3.58 -6.51 -11.63
N MET A 166 -4.90 -6.49 -11.41
CA MET A 166 -5.81 -7.48 -11.99
C MET A 166 -5.87 -7.38 -13.51
N LEU A 167 -5.96 -6.18 -14.07
CA LEU A 167 -5.99 -5.97 -15.53
C LEU A 167 -4.74 -6.52 -16.22
N LEU A 168 -3.56 -6.22 -15.68
CA LEU A 168 -2.29 -6.72 -16.24
C LEU A 168 -2.12 -8.22 -16.03
N GLY A 169 -2.52 -8.73 -14.86
CA GLY A 169 -2.43 -10.16 -14.54
C GLY A 169 -3.36 -11.04 -15.36
N ASN A 170 -4.50 -10.51 -15.82
CA ASN A 170 -5.48 -11.25 -16.61
C ASN A 170 -5.05 -11.39 -18.09
N ASN A 171 -4.40 -10.37 -18.65
CA ASN A 171 -3.83 -10.42 -20.01
C ASN A 171 -2.77 -11.53 -20.16
N SER A 172 -2.01 -11.83 -19.10
CA SER A 172 -1.02 -12.93 -19.11
C SER A 172 -1.63 -14.34 -19.05
N SER A 173 -2.92 -14.46 -18.73
CA SER A 173 -3.66 -15.73 -18.70
C SER A 173 -4.46 -15.99 -19.97
N SER A 174 -4.74 -14.95 -20.78
CA SER A 174 -5.42 -15.12 -22.07
C SER A 174 -4.54 -15.81 -23.13
N ASP A 175 -3.22 -15.90 -22.92
CA ASP A 175 -2.26 -16.64 -23.76
C ASP A 175 -2.12 -18.13 -23.40
N ARG A 176 -2.99 -18.67 -22.52
CA ARG A 176 -3.05 -20.11 -22.21
C ARG A 176 -4.45 -20.68 -22.37
N LEU A 177 -5.06 -20.45 -23.53
CA LEU A 177 -6.10 -21.36 -24.01
C LEU A 177 -5.41 -22.52 -24.74
N PRO A 178 -5.48 -23.77 -24.25
CA PRO A 178 -5.14 -24.91 -25.08
C PRO A 178 -6.18 -25.00 -26.20
N SER A 179 -5.74 -24.74 -27.42
CA SER A 179 -6.37 -25.23 -28.64
C SER A 179 -6.33 -26.76 -28.64
N CYS A 180 -7.34 -27.41 -28.08
CA CYS A 180 -7.78 -28.74 -28.52
C CYS A 180 -9.07 -29.15 -27.81
N CYS A 181 -10.20 -28.81 -28.43
CA CYS A 181 -11.42 -29.62 -28.43
C CYS A 181 -12.30 -29.10 -29.58
N ALA A 182 -12.01 -29.58 -30.79
CA ALA A 182 -12.92 -29.68 -31.93
C ALA A 182 -12.34 -30.73 -32.89
#